data_AF-A0A5D3WLZ0-F1
#
_entry.id   AF-A0A5D3WLZ0-F1
#
_cell.length_a   1.000
_cell.length_b   1.000
_cell.length_c   1.000
_cell.angle_alpha   90.00
_cell.angle_beta   90.00
_cell.angle_gamma   90.00
#
_symmetry.space_group_name_H-M   'P 1'
#
loop_
_entity.id
_entity.type
_entity.pdbx_description
1 polymer ?
#
loop_
_entity_poly.entity_id
_entity_poly.type
_entity_poly.pdbx_seq_one_letter_code
_entity_poly.pdbx_strand_id
1 'polypeptide(L)'
;MKTSRILLILTAALLLAAGQPATATAPPGSKPQLTDTESPAFRQALKRWQQLTPEQKELLRKRYRQFKQLPPERQQQIRKRLQWLRRLPPEKRRQLLKRFERFRRLPPEQKEKLRRLYRRFRSLPPEQRRELRKELRQLRNLPPEQRLQRRQELHRRYFNRPRRSHR
;
A
#
# COMPACT_ATOMS: atom_id res chain seq x y z
N MET A 1 -3.11 12.03 11.52
CA MET A 1 -1.91 11.19 11.25
C MET A 1 -2.19 9.66 11.23
N LYS A 2 -3.30 9.17 10.65
CA LYS A 2 -3.78 7.78 10.89
C LYS A 2 -3.49 6.76 9.75
N THR A 3 -3.02 7.17 8.58
CA THR A 3 -2.78 6.25 7.43
C THR A 3 -1.35 5.73 7.30
N SER A 4 -0.36 6.37 7.94
CA SER A 4 1.05 5.95 7.86
C SER A 4 1.39 4.72 8.71
N ARG A 5 0.63 4.42 9.76
CA ARG A 5 0.87 3.26 10.64
C ARG A 5 0.54 1.92 9.94
N ILE A 6 -0.50 1.91 9.10
CA ILE A 6 -0.95 0.73 8.34
C ILE A 6 0.11 0.28 7.31
N LEU A 7 0.85 1.22 6.72
CA LEU A 7 1.87 0.92 5.71
C LEU A 7 3.19 0.40 6.29
N LEU A 8 3.51 0.72 7.55
CA LEU A 8 4.70 0.18 8.23
C LEU A 8 4.52 -1.29 8.67
N ILE A 9 3.28 -1.73 8.93
CA ILE A 9 2.99 -3.15 9.20
C ILE A 9 3.12 -3.98 7.91
N LEU A 10 2.73 -3.40 6.77
CA LEU A 10 2.80 -4.06 5.45
C LEU A 10 4.23 -4.32 4.97
N THR A 11 5.23 -3.50 5.36
CA THR A 11 6.63 -3.77 4.99
C THR A 11 7.26 -4.90 5.81
N ALA A 12 6.93 -5.04 7.09
CA ALA A 12 7.38 -6.20 7.89
C ALA A 12 6.80 -7.51 7.37
N ALA A 13 5.53 -7.51 6.95
CA ALA A 13 4.90 -8.68 6.36
C ALA A 13 5.46 -9.04 4.97
N LEU A 14 6.27 -8.16 4.36
CA LEU A 14 6.82 -8.33 3.03
C LEU A 14 8.21 -8.96 2.97
N LEU A 15 8.95 -8.91 4.08
CA LEU A 15 10.15 -9.75 4.26
C LEU A 15 9.80 -11.25 4.29
N LEU A 16 8.53 -11.60 4.46
CA LEU A 16 8.09 -12.99 4.60
C LEU A 16 7.51 -13.63 3.33
N ALA A 17 7.29 -12.90 2.24
CA ALA A 17 6.48 -13.44 1.13
C ALA A 17 7.16 -13.41 -0.25
N ALA A 18 8.31 -14.07 -0.36
CA ALA A 18 8.72 -14.69 -1.63
C ALA A 18 8.43 -16.19 -1.55
N GLY A 19 7.15 -16.57 -1.58
CA GLY A 19 6.69 -17.96 -1.52
C GLY A 19 5.35 -18.04 -2.22
N GLN A 20 5.22 -18.98 -3.16
CA GLN A 20 4.13 -19.12 -4.13
C GLN A 20 2.75 -19.38 -3.48
N PRO A 21 1.63 -19.13 -4.19
CA PRO A 21 0.30 -19.38 -3.65
C PRO A 21 -0.04 -20.87 -3.74
N ALA A 22 -0.15 -21.55 -2.58
CA ALA A 22 -0.98 -22.74 -2.49
C ALA A 22 -2.43 -22.29 -2.39
N THR A 23 -3.27 -22.68 -3.34
CA THR A 23 -4.72 -22.49 -3.32
C THR A 23 -5.32 -23.36 -2.22
N ALA A 24 -5.55 -22.78 -1.05
CA ALA A 24 -6.34 -23.40 0.00
C ALA A 24 -7.45 -22.44 0.43
N THR A 25 -8.67 -22.75 0.01
CA THR A 25 -9.90 -22.14 0.52
C THR A 25 -10.11 -22.68 1.94
N ALA A 26 -9.72 -21.90 2.95
CA ALA A 26 -9.99 -22.22 4.36
C ALA A 26 -11.14 -21.34 4.91
N PRO A 27 -12.11 -21.91 5.63
CA PRO A 27 -13.25 -21.18 6.18
C PRO A 27 -12.85 -20.24 7.34
N PRO A 28 -13.56 -19.11 7.53
CA PRO A 28 -13.24 -18.15 8.58
C PRO A 28 -13.77 -18.63 9.94
N GLY A 29 -12.94 -19.31 10.74
CA GLY A 29 -13.31 -19.69 12.12
C GLY A 29 -12.36 -20.65 12.85
N SER A 30 -11.48 -21.35 12.13
CA SER A 30 -10.64 -22.39 12.73
C SER A 30 -9.49 -21.80 13.56
N LYS A 31 -9.42 -22.20 14.84
CA LYS A 31 -8.20 -22.04 15.67
C LYS A 31 -7.04 -22.75 14.95
N PRO A 32 -5.79 -22.22 15.00
CA PRO A 32 -4.67 -22.84 14.32
C PRO A 32 -4.46 -24.25 14.89
N GLN A 33 -4.79 -25.27 14.11
CA GLN A 33 -4.48 -26.65 14.43
C GLN A 33 -2.99 -26.86 14.20
N LEU A 34 -2.36 -27.69 15.05
CA LEU A 34 -0.92 -27.99 15.05
C LEU A 34 -0.36 -28.50 13.71
N THR A 35 -1.22 -28.83 12.74
CA THR A 35 -0.88 -29.25 11.38
C THR A 35 -0.33 -28.12 10.48
N ASP A 36 -0.54 -26.84 10.83
CA ASP A 36 0.00 -25.70 10.07
C ASP A 36 1.54 -25.58 10.16
N THR A 37 2.13 -26.18 11.20
CA THR A 37 3.58 -26.17 11.51
C THR A 37 4.41 -26.95 10.48
N GLU A 38 3.80 -27.89 9.78
CA GLU A 38 4.48 -28.74 8.79
C GLU A 38 4.47 -28.14 7.38
N SER A 39 3.66 -27.11 7.12
CA SER A 39 3.48 -26.57 5.78
C SER A 39 4.79 -26.02 5.18
N PRO A 40 5.05 -26.20 3.88
CA PRO A 40 6.24 -25.65 3.22
C PRO A 40 6.36 -24.13 3.40
N ALA A 41 5.23 -23.43 3.44
CA ALA A 41 5.15 -22.00 3.69
C ALA A 41 5.59 -21.63 5.12
N PHE A 42 5.19 -22.41 6.13
CA PHE A 42 5.62 -22.23 7.51
C PHE A 42 7.11 -22.51 7.66
N ARG A 43 7.62 -23.62 7.11
CA ARG A 43 9.07 -23.94 7.14
C ARG A 43 9.91 -22.82 6.51
N GLN A 44 9.44 -22.27 5.38
CA GLN A 44 10.14 -21.16 4.72
C GLN A 44 10.06 -19.85 5.53
N ALA A 45 8.92 -19.57 6.18
CA ALA A 45 8.79 -18.44 7.08
C ALA A 45 9.69 -18.57 8.32
N LEU A 46 9.83 -19.78 8.87
CA LEU A 46 10.71 -20.09 10.00
C LEU A 46 12.18 -19.89 9.64
N LYS A 47 12.63 -20.42 8.50
CA LYS A 47 13.99 -20.18 7.98
C LYS A 47 14.29 -18.68 7.86
N ARG A 48 13.36 -17.91 7.30
CA ARG A 48 13.49 -16.44 7.21
C ARG A 48 13.56 -15.77 8.58
N TRP A 49 12.73 -16.21 9.52
CA TRP A 49 12.73 -15.69 10.89
C TRP A 49 14.07 -15.95 11.60
N GLN A 50 14.64 -17.14 11.42
CA GLN A 50 15.95 -17.49 11.98
C GLN A 50 17.06 -16.58 11.45
N GLN A 51 17.02 -16.24 10.15
CA GLN A 51 17.97 -15.35 9.48
C GLN A 51 17.86 -13.86 9.90
N LEU A 52 16.82 -13.46 10.64
CA LEU A 52 16.70 -12.08 11.12
C LEU A 52 17.64 -11.79 12.28
N THR A 53 18.23 -10.60 12.28
CA THR A 53 19.04 -10.10 13.41
C THR A 53 18.16 -9.88 14.65
N PRO A 54 18.73 -9.83 15.87
CA PRO A 54 17.99 -9.55 17.09
C PRO A 54 17.15 -8.26 17.00
N GLU A 55 17.71 -7.19 16.43
CA GLU A 55 17.04 -5.89 16.26
C GLU A 55 15.85 -5.99 15.29
N GLN A 56 16.02 -6.76 14.21
CA GLN A 56 14.94 -7.01 13.25
C GLN A 56 13.80 -7.81 13.90
N LYS A 57 14.14 -8.86 14.67
CA LYS A 57 13.15 -9.66 15.42
C LYS A 57 12.38 -8.79 16.41
N GLU A 58 13.06 -7.92 17.15
CA GLU A 58 12.41 -7.03 18.13
C GLU A 58 11.52 -5.97 17.45
N LEU A 59 11.96 -5.42 16.31
CA LEU A 59 11.14 -4.54 15.51
C LEU A 59 9.86 -5.23 15.03
N LEU A 60 9.94 -6.50 14.59
CA LEU A 60 8.79 -7.29 14.18
C LEU A 60 7.85 -7.57 15.37
N ARG A 61 8.37 -7.95 16.53
CA ARG A 61 7.59 -8.15 17.76
C ARG A 61 6.86 -6.87 18.18
N LYS A 62 7.54 -5.72 18.16
CA LYS A 62 6.93 -4.41 18.45
C LYS A 62 5.79 -4.09 17.49
N ARG A 63 5.97 -4.32 16.18
CA ARG A 63 4.91 -4.11 15.18
C ARG A 63 3.73 -5.08 15.37
N TYR A 64 4.00 -6.31 15.76
CA TYR A 64 2.95 -7.29 16.04
C TYR A 64 2.12 -6.90 17.28
N ARG A 65 2.77 -6.46 18.36
CA ARG A 65 2.08 -5.91 19.55
C ARG A 65 1.18 -4.72 19.17
N GLN A 66 1.71 -3.78 18.39
CA GLN A 66 0.93 -2.64 17.89
C GLN A 66 -0.26 -3.08 17.03
N PHE A 67 -0.09 -4.08 16.18
CA PHE A 67 -1.18 -4.62 15.37
C PHE A 67 -2.28 -5.25 16.23
N LYS A 68 -1.92 -6.01 17.27
CA LYS A 68 -2.86 -6.64 18.19
C LYS A 68 -3.68 -5.65 19.01
N GLN A 69 -3.12 -4.47 19.29
CA GLN A 69 -3.80 -3.37 19.98
C GLN A 69 -4.75 -2.57 19.07
N LEU A 70 -4.79 -2.83 17.75
CA LEU A 70 -5.70 -2.12 16.86
C LEU A 70 -7.14 -2.63 17.02
N PRO A 71 -8.15 -1.78 16.80
CA PRO A 71 -9.54 -2.23 16.71
C PRO A 71 -9.72 -3.35 15.66
N PRO A 72 -10.64 -4.30 15.87
CA PRO A 72 -10.81 -5.47 15.01
C PRO A 72 -11.04 -5.10 13.53
N GLU A 73 -11.77 -4.02 13.24
CA GLU A 73 -12.01 -3.54 11.88
C GLU A 73 -10.70 -3.09 11.21
N ARG A 74 -9.81 -2.45 11.97
CA ARG A 74 -8.49 -2.04 11.50
C ARG A 74 -7.60 -3.25 11.26
N GLN A 75 -7.65 -4.24 12.14
CA GLN A 75 -6.92 -5.50 11.94
C GLN A 75 -7.39 -6.19 10.65
N GLN A 76 -8.69 -6.28 10.42
CA GLN A 76 -9.26 -6.87 9.20
C GLN A 76 -8.84 -6.09 7.94
N GLN A 77 -8.88 -4.75 7.96
CA GLN A 77 -8.42 -3.93 6.85
C GLN A 77 -6.95 -4.21 6.49
N ILE A 78 -6.10 -4.39 7.49
CA ILE A 78 -4.68 -4.74 7.29
C ILE A 78 -4.55 -6.15 6.71
N ARG A 79 -5.28 -7.14 7.25
CA ARG A 79 -5.28 -8.52 6.74
C ARG A 79 -5.69 -8.58 5.27
N LYS A 80 -6.78 -7.90 4.88
CA LYS A 80 -7.25 -7.80 3.49
C LYS A 80 -6.18 -7.20 2.56
N ARG A 81 -5.52 -6.12 2.99
CA ARG A 81 -4.43 -5.49 2.22
C ARG A 81 -3.23 -6.41 2.07
N LEU A 82 -2.87 -7.15 3.12
CA LEU A 82 -1.77 -8.10 3.06
C LEU A 82 -2.08 -9.26 2.11
N GLN A 83 -3.30 -9.79 2.15
CA GLN A 83 -3.74 -10.84 1.24
C GLN A 83 -3.68 -10.37 -0.22
N TRP A 84 -4.20 -9.18 -0.52
CA TRP A 84 -4.09 -8.57 -1.85
C TRP A 84 -2.63 -8.43 -2.29
N LEU A 85 -1.75 -7.98 -1.40
CA LEU A 85 -0.33 -7.80 -1.69
C LEU A 85 0.41 -9.12 -1.94
N ARG A 86 0.03 -10.21 -1.26
CA ARG A 86 0.56 -11.57 -1.50
C ARG A 86 0.13 -12.14 -2.84
N ARG A 87 -1.05 -11.76 -3.34
CA ARG A 87 -1.57 -12.16 -4.65
C ARG A 87 -0.97 -11.37 -5.82
N LEU A 88 -0.23 -10.28 -5.55
CA LEU A 88 0.43 -9.53 -6.62
C LEU A 88 1.64 -10.32 -7.17
N PRO A 89 1.87 -10.28 -8.50
CA PRO A 89 3.10 -10.73 -9.10
C PRO A 89 4.34 -10.12 -8.41
N PRO A 90 5.45 -10.88 -8.28
CA PRO A 90 6.62 -10.45 -7.53
C PRO A 90 7.19 -9.11 -8.05
N GLU A 91 7.15 -8.88 -9.35
CA GLU A 91 7.63 -7.65 -10.01
C GLU A 91 6.76 -6.45 -9.60
N LYS A 92 5.42 -6.60 -9.65
CA LYS A 92 4.49 -5.54 -9.23
C LYS A 92 4.68 -5.19 -7.76
N ARG A 93 4.91 -6.21 -6.93
CA ARG A 93 5.20 -6.04 -5.51
C ARG A 93 6.52 -5.31 -5.26
N ARG A 94 7.60 -5.69 -5.97
CA ARG A 94 8.90 -4.99 -5.92
C ARG A 94 8.76 -3.53 -6.35
N GLN A 95 8.00 -3.25 -7.40
CA GLN A 95 7.73 -1.87 -7.85
C GLN A 95 6.96 -1.06 -6.80
N LEU A 96 5.96 -1.66 -6.15
CA LEU A 96 5.19 -1.00 -5.09
C LEU A 96 6.08 -0.65 -3.89
N LEU A 97 6.97 -1.57 -3.49
CA LEU A 97 7.97 -1.31 -2.45
C LEU A 97 8.89 -0.15 -2.81
N LYS A 98 9.46 -0.15 -4.01
CA LYS A 98 10.33 0.95 -4.46
C LYS A 98 9.60 2.30 -4.46
N ARG A 99 8.31 2.32 -4.80
CA ARG A 99 7.49 3.54 -4.71
C ARG A 99 7.26 3.95 -3.25
N PHE A 100 7.01 3.00 -2.37
CA PHE A 100 6.81 3.26 -0.96
C PHE A 100 8.06 3.81 -0.27
N GLU A 101 9.23 3.22 -0.52
CA GLU A 101 10.50 3.70 0.05
C GLU A 101 10.83 5.12 -0.43
N ARG A 102 10.61 5.42 -1.71
CA ARG A 102 10.69 6.80 -2.21
C ARG A 102 9.75 7.74 -1.46
N PHE A 103 8.48 7.35 -1.28
CA PHE A 103 7.52 8.15 -0.53
C PHE A 103 7.93 8.36 0.94
N ARG A 104 8.53 7.36 1.59
CA ARG A 104 9.03 7.48 2.97
C ARG A 104 10.16 8.48 3.11
N ARG A 105 11.03 8.59 2.10
CA ARG A 105 12.15 9.52 2.06
C ARG A 105 11.75 10.97 1.74
N LEU A 106 10.52 11.20 1.25
CA LEU A 106 10.06 12.56 0.96
C LEU A 106 10.04 13.43 2.23
N PRO A 107 10.39 14.73 2.13
CA PRO A 107 10.19 15.70 3.19
C PRO A 107 8.73 15.76 3.67
N PRO A 108 8.48 16.14 4.94
CA PRO A 108 7.12 16.17 5.49
C PRO A 108 6.18 17.05 4.66
N GLU A 109 6.62 18.23 4.24
CA GLU A 109 5.82 19.16 3.43
C GLU A 109 5.40 18.55 2.09
N GLN A 110 6.32 17.85 1.42
CA GLN A 110 6.02 17.17 0.17
C GLN A 110 4.99 16.04 0.40
N LYS A 111 5.15 15.26 1.47
CA LYS A 111 4.15 14.24 1.86
C LYS A 111 2.79 14.86 2.09
N GLU A 112 2.72 16.03 2.72
CA GLU A 112 1.46 16.74 2.94
C GLU A 112 0.83 17.26 1.65
N LYS A 113 1.63 17.84 0.75
CA LYS A 113 1.19 18.24 -0.59
C LYS A 113 0.57 17.06 -1.33
N LEU A 114 1.23 15.90 -1.35
CA LEU A 114 0.72 14.67 -1.96
C LEU A 114 -0.60 14.22 -1.31
N ARG A 115 -0.69 14.28 0.03
CA ARG A 115 -1.92 13.94 0.76
C ARG A 115 -3.07 14.88 0.40
N ARG A 116 -2.83 16.20 0.28
CA ARG A 116 -3.84 17.19 -0.14
C ARG A 116 -4.34 16.89 -1.55
N LEU A 117 -3.44 16.69 -2.49
CA LEU A 117 -3.77 16.32 -3.88
C LEU A 117 -4.59 15.02 -3.93
N TYR A 118 -4.19 14.00 -3.17
CA TYR A 118 -4.91 12.73 -3.12
C TYR A 118 -6.33 12.88 -2.54
N ARG A 119 -6.50 13.69 -1.49
CA ARG A 119 -7.83 14.00 -0.95
C ARG A 119 -8.71 14.70 -1.99
N ARG A 120 -8.17 15.72 -2.66
CA ARG A 120 -8.88 16.45 -3.72
C ARG A 120 -9.28 15.53 -4.87
N PHE A 121 -8.36 14.67 -5.32
CA PHE A 121 -8.63 13.66 -6.33
C PHE A 121 -9.77 12.72 -5.90
N ARG A 122 -9.77 12.25 -4.64
CA ARG A 122 -10.81 11.37 -4.13
C ARG A 122 -12.18 12.04 -4.02
N SER A 123 -12.22 13.36 -3.83
CA SER A 123 -13.46 14.15 -3.79
C SER A 123 -14.01 14.50 -5.17
N LEU A 124 -13.27 14.27 -6.25
CA LEU A 124 -13.79 14.49 -7.61
C LEU A 124 -14.93 13.49 -7.92
N PRO A 125 -15.95 13.90 -8.69
CA PRO A 125 -16.96 13.00 -9.23
C PRO A 125 -16.35 11.77 -9.90
N PRO A 126 -17.01 10.59 -9.88
CA PRO A 126 -16.50 9.36 -10.50
C PRO A 126 -16.02 9.55 -11.94
N GLU A 127 -16.79 10.25 -12.77
CA GLU A 127 -16.42 10.50 -14.17
C GLU A 127 -15.19 11.40 -14.31
N GLN A 128 -15.12 12.50 -13.55
CA GLN A 128 -13.92 13.36 -13.54
C GLN A 128 -12.67 12.60 -13.06
N ARG A 129 -12.81 11.64 -12.14
CA ARG A 129 -11.68 10.77 -11.73
C ARG A 129 -11.25 9.85 -12.86
N ARG A 130 -12.19 9.32 -13.65
CA ARG A 130 -11.91 8.45 -14.81
C ARG A 130 -11.21 9.23 -15.91
N GLU A 131 -11.70 10.42 -16.24
CA GLU A 131 -11.08 11.33 -17.20
C GLU A 131 -9.66 11.71 -16.78
N LEU A 132 -9.48 12.21 -15.56
CA LEU A 132 -8.16 12.56 -15.06
C LEU A 132 -7.19 11.37 -15.07
N ARG A 133 -7.66 10.15 -14.80
CA ARG A 133 -6.81 8.95 -14.94
C ARG A 133 -6.42 8.66 -16.39
N LYS A 134 -7.30 8.92 -17.37
CA LYS A 134 -7.00 8.77 -18.81
C LYS A 134 -5.94 9.78 -19.24
N GLU A 135 -6.14 11.04 -18.87
CA GLU A 135 -5.21 12.16 -19.14
C GLU A 135 -3.81 11.90 -18.54
N LEU A 136 -3.75 11.46 -17.28
CA LEU A 136 -2.49 11.11 -16.63
C LEU A 136 -1.77 9.92 -17.29
N ARG A 137 -2.50 9.01 -17.96
CA ARG A 137 -1.88 7.94 -18.75
C ARG A 137 -1.27 8.50 -20.04
N GLN A 138 -1.99 9.40 -20.72
CA GLN A 138 -1.52 10.02 -21.97
C GLN A 138 -0.26 10.86 -21.76
N LEU A 139 -0.13 11.54 -20.61
CA LEU A 139 1.10 12.28 -20.25
C LEU A 139 2.38 11.45 -20.37
N ARG A 140 2.32 10.13 -20.16
CA ARG A 140 3.49 9.24 -20.22
C ARG A 140 4.06 9.15 -21.64
N ASN A 141 3.25 9.41 -22.65
CA ASN A 141 3.60 9.28 -24.06
C ASN A 141 4.00 10.63 -24.70
N LEU A 142 3.84 11.75 -23.98
CA LEU A 142 4.20 13.08 -24.50
C LEU A 142 5.69 13.39 -24.31
N PRO A 143 6.31 14.21 -25.19
CA PRO A 143 7.63 14.80 -24.97
C PRO A 143 7.72 15.57 -23.64
N PRO A 144 8.91 15.71 -23.03
CA PRO A 144 9.09 16.35 -21.72
C PRO A 144 8.45 17.74 -21.58
N GLU A 145 8.63 18.60 -22.59
CA GLU A 145 8.10 19.97 -22.59
C GLU A 145 6.57 19.99 -22.61
N GLN A 146 5.96 19.25 -23.54
CA GLN A 146 4.50 19.14 -23.64
C GLN A 146 3.89 18.51 -22.38
N ARG A 147 4.61 17.56 -21.76
CA ARG A 147 4.17 16.92 -20.52
C ARG A 147 4.12 17.91 -19.36
N LEU A 148 5.06 18.85 -19.26
CA LEU A 148 5.07 19.87 -18.21
C LEU A 148 3.86 20.79 -18.35
N GLN A 149 3.63 21.31 -19.56
CA GLN A 149 2.48 22.18 -19.87
C GLN A 149 1.15 21.47 -19.57
N ARG A 150 0.97 20.25 -20.09
CA ARG A 150 -0.26 19.47 -19.85
C ARG A 150 -0.47 19.14 -18.37
N ARG A 151 0.61 18.90 -17.60
CA ARG A 151 0.52 18.70 -16.15
C ARG A 151 0.02 19.96 -15.42
N GLN A 152 0.49 21.15 -15.81
CA GLN A 152 0.03 22.42 -15.25
C GLN A 152 -1.45 22.67 -15.57
N GLU A 153 -1.86 22.39 -16.81
CA GLU A 153 -3.26 22.51 -17.24
C GLU A 153 -4.18 21.60 -16.42
N LEU A 154 -3.84 20.31 -16.29
CA LEU A 154 -4.60 19.36 -15.47
C LEU A 154 -4.64 19.78 -14.00
N HIS A 155 -3.54 20.34 -13.49
CA HIS A 155 -3.52 20.87 -12.14
C HIS A 155 -4.54 22.01 -11.98
N ARG A 156 -4.56 22.97 -12.91
CA ARG A 156 -5.52 24.09 -12.90
C ARG A 156 -6.96 23.60 -13.01
N ARG A 157 -7.26 22.69 -13.95
CA ARG A 157 -8.61 22.19 -14.23
C ARG A 157 -9.22 21.43 -13.05
N TYR A 158 -8.47 20.54 -12.42
CA TYR A 158 -9.00 19.62 -11.41
C TYR A 158 -8.75 20.06 -9.96
N PHE A 159 -7.70 20.85 -9.71
CA PHE A 159 -7.25 21.16 -8.35
C PHE A 159 -7.39 22.64 -7.98
N ASN A 160 -7.42 23.58 -8.95
CA ASN A 160 -7.57 25.03 -8.67
C ASN A 160 -8.98 25.57 -8.88
N ARG A 161 -9.97 24.78 -9.33
CA ARG A 161 -11.35 25.27 -9.43
C ARG A 161 -11.94 25.57 -8.04
N PRO A 162 -12.42 26.80 -7.75
CA PRO A 162 -13.26 27.02 -6.57
C PRO A 162 -14.49 26.11 -6.68
N ARG A 163 -14.99 25.60 -5.54
CA ARG A 163 -16.25 24.87 -5.53
C ARG A 163 -17.31 25.86 -6.04
N ARG A 164 -17.78 25.70 -7.28
CA ARG A 164 -19.01 26.38 -7.70
C ARG A 164 -20.10 25.81 -6.81
N SER A 165 -20.51 26.59 -5.82
CA SER A 165 -21.75 26.40 -5.08
C SER A 165 -22.86 26.30 -6.13
N HIS A 166 -23.31 25.08 -6.39
CA HIS A 166 -24.58 24.90 -7.07
C HIS A 166 -25.60 25.27 -5.99
N ARG A 167 -26.16 26.47 -6.14
CA ARG A 167 -27.30 26.94 -5.37
C ARG A 167 -28.56 26.44 -6.07
#